data_AF-A0A836SGG7-F1
#
_entry.id   AF-A0A836SGG7-F1
#
_cell.length_a   1.000
_cell.length_b   1.000
_cell.length_c   1.000
_cell.angle_alpha   90.00
_cell.angle_beta   90.00
_cell.angle_gamma   90.00
#
_symmetry.space_group_name_H-M   'P 1'
#
loop_
_entity.id
_entity.type
_entity.pdbx_description
1 polymer ?
#
loop_
_entity_poly.entity_id
_entity_poly.type
_entity_poly.pdbx_seq_one_letter_code
_entity_poly.pdbx_strand_id
1 'polypeptide(L)'
;MTTTTLPREGDHPYVFAYDITDNDRRKAVLNCLKRWRVDGQYSVHETWLRPFQVRELSVELIGLIDRKQDRLLVCRLDQRRSTPIYQMQLSVTKQPLVGKPRPVPVPAQLSQGDYLICYDIREKKRLQRIQRLMAKRTLYLQRSVYLYRGKGNALLTLLEAVGTEMQDDDDVRIYNLIHVRDMWFLSHEKPVVPEIHSQKTELIAKRGIKTLFQRFKNLFYR
;
A
#
# COMPACT_ATOMS: atom_id res chain seq x y z
N MET A 1 -5.55 -25.61 -12.29
CA MET A 1 -6.46 -25.63 -11.13
C MET A 1 -5.99 -24.55 -10.16
N THR A 2 -6.60 -23.36 -10.19
CA THR A 2 -6.24 -22.26 -9.27
C THR A 2 -7.03 -22.42 -8.00
N THR A 3 -6.38 -22.96 -6.97
CA THR A 3 -6.90 -23.10 -5.62
C THR A 3 -7.25 -21.71 -5.09
N THR A 4 -8.54 -21.45 -4.86
CA THR A 4 -8.98 -20.28 -4.08
C THR A 4 -8.49 -20.51 -2.65
N THR A 5 -7.33 -19.95 -2.31
CA THR A 5 -6.74 -20.04 -0.97
C THR A 5 -7.51 -19.09 -0.07
N LEU A 6 -8.58 -19.60 0.56
CA LEU A 6 -9.11 -18.94 1.75
C LEU A 6 -7.99 -18.82 2.79
N PRO A 7 -7.96 -17.73 3.58
CA PRO A 7 -6.95 -17.55 4.63
C PRO A 7 -6.95 -18.74 5.57
N ARG A 8 -5.78 -19.33 5.83
CA ARG A 8 -5.64 -20.39 6.83
C ARG A 8 -5.58 -19.76 8.21
N GLU A 9 -5.82 -20.57 9.24
CA GLU A 9 -5.66 -20.14 10.61
C GLU A 9 -4.25 -19.56 10.86
N GLY A 10 -4.19 -18.35 11.41
CA GLY A 10 -2.94 -17.62 11.64
C GLY A 10 -2.41 -16.80 10.45
N ASP A 11 -3.05 -16.85 9.28
CA ASP A 11 -2.70 -15.96 8.17
C ASP A 11 -3.17 -14.53 8.47
N HIS A 12 -2.32 -13.57 8.15
CA HIS A 12 -2.65 -12.14 8.18
C HIS A 12 -2.49 -11.52 6.78
N PRO A 13 -3.33 -10.54 6.41
CA PRO A 13 -3.20 -9.80 5.18
C PRO A 13 -1.97 -8.88 5.27
N TYR A 14 -1.13 -8.96 4.26
CA TYR A 14 -0.03 -8.04 4.07
C TYR A 14 -0.07 -7.41 2.67
N VAL A 15 0.33 -6.15 2.62
CA VAL A 15 0.59 -5.43 1.37
C VAL A 15 2.09 -5.24 1.23
N PHE A 16 2.61 -5.64 0.07
CA PHE A 16 3.97 -5.35 -0.37
C PHE A 16 3.89 -4.32 -1.49
N ALA A 17 4.48 -3.15 -1.29
CA ALA A 17 4.54 -2.11 -2.30
C ALA A 17 5.98 -1.77 -2.66
N TYR A 18 6.28 -1.67 -3.96
CA TYR A 18 7.63 -1.39 -4.43
C TYR A 18 7.71 -0.20 -5.40
N ASP A 19 8.84 0.47 -5.34
CA ASP A 19 9.29 1.51 -6.27
C ASP A 19 10.73 1.17 -6.65
N ILE A 20 10.89 0.36 -7.69
CA ILE A 20 12.18 -0.22 -8.12
C ILE A 20 12.57 0.42 -9.44
N THR A 21 13.75 1.03 -9.47
CA THR A 21 14.21 1.84 -10.61
C THR A 21 14.62 0.94 -11.78
N ASP A 22 15.34 -0.15 -11.49
CA ASP A 22 15.84 -1.09 -12.48
C ASP A 22 14.77 -2.12 -12.92
N ASN A 23 14.67 -2.38 -14.22
CA ASN A 23 13.64 -3.25 -14.76
C ASN A 23 13.87 -4.73 -14.43
N ASP A 24 15.12 -5.18 -14.35
CA ASP A 24 15.41 -6.61 -14.11
C ASP A 24 15.24 -6.95 -12.63
N ARG A 25 15.68 -6.08 -11.71
CA ARG A 25 15.33 -6.18 -10.29
C ARG A 25 13.83 -6.13 -10.06
N ARG A 26 13.11 -5.25 -10.77
CA ARG A 26 11.63 -5.18 -10.68
C ARG A 26 10.98 -6.48 -11.12
N LYS A 27 11.41 -7.06 -12.25
CA LYS A 27 10.92 -8.37 -12.72
C LYS A 27 11.22 -9.48 -11.71
N ALA A 28 12.42 -9.50 -11.14
CA ALA A 28 12.81 -10.49 -10.13
C ALA A 28 11.91 -10.39 -8.89
N VAL A 29 11.71 -9.19 -8.35
CA VAL A 29 10.81 -8.94 -7.22
C VAL A 29 9.36 -9.34 -7.55
N LEU A 30 8.86 -8.98 -8.73
CA LEU A 30 7.52 -9.36 -9.17
C LEU A 30 7.37 -10.89 -9.24
N ASN A 31 8.35 -11.60 -9.79
CA ASN A 31 8.32 -13.05 -9.88
C ASN A 31 8.39 -13.71 -8.50
N CYS A 32 9.20 -13.17 -7.59
CA CYS A 32 9.24 -13.59 -6.20
C CYS A 32 7.86 -13.45 -5.52
N LEU A 33 7.23 -12.27 -5.62
CA LEU A 33 5.94 -11.96 -5.02
C LEU A 33 4.77 -12.74 -5.62
N LYS A 34 4.80 -13.04 -6.93
CA LYS A 34 3.74 -13.79 -7.63
C LYS A 34 3.46 -15.16 -7.01
N ARG A 35 4.45 -15.78 -6.37
CA ARG A 35 4.28 -17.07 -5.68
C ARG A 35 3.38 -16.98 -4.43
N TRP A 36 3.26 -15.78 -3.86
CA TRP A 36 2.55 -15.51 -2.61
C TRP A 36 1.30 -14.63 -2.79
N ARG A 37 1.23 -13.96 -3.93
CA ARG A 37 0.21 -12.96 -4.27
C ARG A 37 -1.16 -13.60 -4.42
N VAL A 38 -2.16 -13.01 -3.76
CA VAL A 38 -3.58 -13.30 -3.97
C VAL A 38 -4.18 -12.32 -4.98
N ASP A 39 -3.89 -11.02 -4.84
CA ASP A 39 -4.25 -9.99 -5.81
C ASP A 39 -3.26 -8.81 -5.78
N GLY A 40 -3.48 -7.74 -6.55
CA GLY A 40 -2.71 -6.51 -6.45
C GLY A 40 -2.76 -5.63 -7.71
N GLN A 41 -1.92 -4.62 -7.71
CA GLN A 41 -1.70 -3.64 -8.77
C GLN A 41 -0.30 -3.82 -9.39
N TYR A 42 0.12 -2.92 -10.30
CA TYR A 42 1.45 -3.00 -10.92
C TYR A 42 2.62 -3.01 -9.91
N SER A 43 2.51 -2.23 -8.83
CA SER A 43 3.56 -2.04 -7.83
C SER A 43 3.14 -2.42 -6.41
N VAL A 44 1.95 -3.00 -6.23
CA VAL A 44 1.35 -3.29 -4.93
C VAL A 44 0.78 -4.70 -4.95
N HIS A 45 1.15 -5.54 -3.99
CA HIS A 45 0.81 -6.95 -3.95
C HIS A 45 0.16 -7.32 -2.64
N GLU A 46 -1.01 -7.95 -2.73
CA GLU A 46 -1.80 -8.40 -1.59
C GLU A 46 -1.51 -9.88 -1.33
N THR A 47 -1.23 -10.21 -0.08
CA THR A 47 -0.82 -11.55 0.34
C THR A 47 -1.53 -11.94 1.64
N TRP A 48 -1.67 -13.24 1.88
CA TRP A 48 -2.13 -13.79 3.15
C TRP A 48 -1.03 -14.70 3.66
N LEU A 49 -0.33 -14.24 4.70
CA LEU A 49 0.90 -14.87 5.18
C LEU A 49 0.90 -14.96 6.69
N ARG A 50 1.56 -15.99 7.20
CA ARG A 50 1.93 -16.07 8.62
C ARG A 50 3.15 -15.20 8.89
N PRO A 51 3.37 -14.76 10.14
CA PRO A 51 4.51 -13.89 10.46
C PRO A 51 5.88 -14.45 10.07
N PHE A 52 6.06 -15.77 10.07
CA PHE A 52 7.33 -16.38 9.63
C PHE A 52 7.52 -16.30 8.11
N GLN A 53 6.46 -16.53 7.32
CA GLN A 53 6.50 -16.43 5.86
C GLN A 53 6.81 -15.00 5.41
N VAL A 54 6.28 -14.00 6.13
CA VAL A 54 6.63 -12.60 5.89
C VAL A 54 8.12 -12.34 6.11
N ARG A 55 8.73 -12.95 7.14
CA ARG A 55 10.17 -12.83 7.39
C ARG A 55 10.99 -13.50 6.28
N GLU A 56 10.65 -14.73 5.91
CA GLU A 56 11.30 -15.46 4.82
C GLU A 56 11.23 -14.69 3.49
N LEU A 57 10.03 -14.26 3.11
CA LEU A 57 9.81 -13.46 1.91
C LEU A 57 10.56 -12.12 1.98
N SER A 58 10.61 -11.48 3.15
CA SER A 58 11.37 -10.23 3.32
C SER A 58 12.87 -10.42 3.08
N VAL A 59 13.46 -11.52 3.58
CA VAL A 59 14.88 -11.83 3.37
C VAL A 59 15.15 -12.05 1.88
N GLU A 60 14.30 -12.82 1.20
CA GLU A 60 14.45 -13.06 -0.23
C GLU A 60 14.36 -11.77 -1.04
N LEU A 61 13.35 -10.93 -0.76
CA LEU A 61 13.16 -9.65 -1.43
C LEU A 61 14.33 -8.67 -1.21
N ILE A 62 14.91 -8.65 0.00
CA ILE A 62 16.10 -7.84 0.29
C ILE A 62 17.28 -8.24 -0.59
N GLY A 63 17.41 -9.53 -0.91
CA GLY A 63 18.46 -10.04 -1.82
C GLY A 63 18.27 -9.66 -3.29
N LEU A 64 17.07 -9.19 -3.69
CA LEU A 64 16.72 -8.86 -5.07
C LEU A 64 16.79 -7.36 -5.40
N ILE A 65 16.94 -6.50 -4.39
CA ILE A 65 16.86 -5.04 -4.56
C ILE A 65 18.21 -4.36 -4.30
N ASP A 66 18.48 -3.27 -5.02
CA ASP A 66 19.49 -2.31 -4.58
C ASP A 66 18.85 -1.42 -3.52
N ARG A 67 19.18 -1.67 -2.25
CA ARG A 67 18.58 -0.95 -1.14
C ARG A 67 18.72 0.57 -1.28
N LYS A 68 19.80 1.08 -1.91
CA LYS A 68 20.07 2.54 -2.05
C LYS A 68 19.17 3.21 -3.07
N GLN A 69 18.74 2.47 -4.09
CA GLN A 69 17.97 3.01 -5.21
C GLN A 69 16.51 2.61 -5.16
N ASP A 70 16.23 1.41 -4.67
CA ASP A 70 14.92 0.81 -4.70
C ASP A 70 14.20 1.01 -3.38
N ARG A 71 12.87 1.06 -3.43
CA ARG A 71 12.03 1.12 -2.23
C ARG A 71 11.08 -0.06 -2.17
N LEU A 72 10.97 -0.69 -1.01
CA LEU A 72 10.04 -1.77 -0.77
C LEU A 72 9.44 -1.60 0.63
N LEU A 73 8.12 -1.43 0.67
CA LEU A 73 7.29 -1.23 1.84
C LEU A 73 6.47 -2.50 2.11
N VAL A 74 6.37 -2.88 3.37
CA VAL A 74 5.50 -3.96 3.84
C VAL A 74 4.57 -3.41 4.91
N CYS A 75 3.28 -3.71 4.78
CA CYS A 75 2.23 -3.31 5.71
C CYS A 75 1.39 -4.51 6.13
N ARG A 76 1.17 -4.71 7.43
CA ARG A 76 0.12 -5.62 7.92
C ARG A 76 -1.22 -4.88 7.95
N LEU A 77 -2.26 -5.46 7.37
CA LEU A 77 -3.60 -4.85 7.34
C LEU A 77 -4.46 -5.28 8.53
N ASP A 78 -5.51 -4.50 8.78
CA ASP A 78 -6.47 -4.74 9.85
C ASP A 78 -7.51 -5.80 9.51
N GLN A 79 -7.41 -6.96 10.17
CA GLN A 79 -8.39 -8.04 10.09
C GLN A 79 -9.55 -7.91 11.06
N ARG A 80 -9.52 -6.96 12.00
CA ARG A 80 -10.64 -6.76 12.94
C ARG A 80 -11.89 -6.25 12.24
N ARG A 81 -11.73 -5.80 11.00
CA ARG A 81 -12.82 -5.41 10.12
C ARG A 81 -13.01 -6.48 9.07
N SER A 82 -14.27 -6.72 8.71
CA SER A 82 -14.68 -7.67 7.68
C SER A 82 -14.00 -7.45 6.33
N THR A 83 -13.48 -6.25 6.04
CA THR A 83 -12.82 -5.91 4.77
C THR A 83 -11.58 -5.04 4.97
N PRO A 84 -10.35 -5.56 4.83
CA PRO A 84 -9.13 -4.77 4.96
C PRO A 84 -8.82 -3.88 3.74
N ILE A 85 -9.50 -4.12 2.62
CA ILE A 85 -9.18 -3.55 1.31
C ILE A 85 -10.44 -2.98 0.66
N TYR A 86 -10.44 -1.69 0.39
CA TYR A 86 -11.44 -1.01 -0.40
C TYR A 86 -10.88 -0.65 -1.78
N GLN A 87 -11.73 -0.63 -2.80
CA GLN A 87 -11.38 -0.19 -4.15
C GLN A 87 -12.36 0.86 -4.61
N MET A 88 -11.83 1.91 -5.22
CA MET A 88 -12.64 2.89 -5.93
C MET A 88 -13.09 2.30 -7.26
N GLN A 89 -14.40 2.22 -7.47
CA GLN A 89 -15.00 1.80 -8.74
C GLN A 89 -15.74 3.00 -9.31
N LEU A 90 -15.35 3.45 -10.52
CA LEU A 90 -16.03 4.54 -11.22
C LEU A 90 -17.30 4.09 -11.93
N SER A 91 -17.35 2.82 -12.34
CA SER A 91 -18.49 2.22 -13.02
C SER A 91 -19.00 0.99 -12.26
N VAL A 92 -20.32 0.96 -12.04
CA VAL A 92 -21.06 -0.06 -11.25
C VAL A 92 -21.15 -1.43 -11.98
N THR A 93 -20.64 -1.53 -13.21
CA THR A 93 -21.06 -2.55 -14.19
C THR A 93 -20.01 -3.58 -14.62
N LYS A 94 -18.80 -3.63 -14.02
CA LYS A 94 -17.88 -4.75 -14.29
C LYS A 94 -18.21 -5.96 -13.41
N GLN A 95 -18.90 -6.94 -13.99
CA GLN A 95 -19.07 -8.25 -13.37
C GLN A 95 -17.70 -8.88 -13.07
N PRO A 96 -17.53 -9.53 -11.90
CA PRO A 96 -16.25 -10.13 -11.54
C PRO A 96 -15.96 -11.37 -12.38
N LEU A 97 -14.67 -11.60 -12.63
CA LEU A 97 -14.17 -12.92 -12.99
C LEU A 97 -14.22 -13.84 -11.76
N VAL A 98 -14.66 -15.08 -11.95
CA VAL A 98 -14.94 -16.06 -10.88
C VAL A 98 -13.67 -16.38 -10.06
N GLY A 99 -13.79 -16.37 -8.73
CA GLY A 99 -12.89 -17.11 -7.83
C GLY A 99 -11.79 -16.34 -7.07
N LYS A 100 -11.74 -14.99 -7.11
CA LYS A 100 -10.77 -14.19 -6.34
C LYS A 100 -11.44 -13.34 -5.23
N PRO A 101 -10.83 -13.21 -4.02
CA PRO A 101 -11.28 -12.25 -3.02
C PRO A 101 -11.29 -10.84 -3.60
N ARG A 102 -12.43 -10.15 -3.52
CA ARG A 102 -12.62 -8.81 -4.11
C ARG A 102 -12.18 -7.73 -3.11
N PRO A 103 -11.39 -6.73 -3.52
CA PRO A 103 -11.50 -5.41 -2.92
C PRO A 103 -12.97 -4.99 -2.93
N VAL A 104 -13.50 -4.57 -1.80
CA VAL A 104 -14.90 -4.13 -1.72
C VAL A 104 -15.02 -2.67 -2.15
N PRO A 105 -16.15 -2.23 -2.72
CA PRO A 105 -16.38 -0.81 -2.96
C PRO A 105 -16.17 0.01 -1.68
N VAL A 106 -15.65 1.22 -1.82
CA VAL A 106 -15.52 2.15 -0.69
C VAL A 106 -16.92 2.35 -0.07
N PRO A 107 -17.11 2.08 1.23
CA PRO A 107 -18.41 2.24 1.87
C PRO A 107 -18.77 3.73 1.97
N ALA A 108 -20.06 4.03 2.10
CA ALA A 108 -20.55 5.40 2.33
C ALA A 108 -20.01 6.04 3.64
N GLN A 109 -19.47 5.22 4.54
CA GLN A 109 -18.92 5.66 5.81
C GLN A 109 -17.59 4.94 6.08
N LEU A 110 -16.55 5.73 6.34
CA LEU A 110 -15.28 5.27 6.86
C LEU A 110 -15.12 5.78 8.30
N SER A 111 -14.51 4.97 9.15
CA SER A 111 -14.15 5.40 10.50
C SER A 111 -12.93 6.30 10.51
N GLN A 112 -12.63 6.92 11.65
CA GLN A 112 -11.29 7.42 11.92
C GLN A 112 -10.25 6.29 11.92
N GLY A 113 -9.07 6.52 11.36
CA GLY A 113 -8.02 5.52 11.30
C GLY A 113 -6.78 5.92 10.50
N ASP A 114 -5.90 4.93 10.34
CA ASP A 114 -4.71 4.98 9.49
C ASP A 114 -5.00 4.16 8.22
N TYR A 115 -4.83 4.78 7.05
CA TYR A 115 -5.14 4.16 5.78
C TYR A 115 -3.96 4.30 4.82
N LEU A 116 -3.58 3.20 4.16
CA LEU A 116 -2.69 3.24 3.02
C LEU A 116 -3.53 3.47 1.77
N ILE A 117 -3.16 4.43 0.93
CA ILE A 117 -3.81 4.71 -0.34
C ILE A 117 -2.81 4.38 -1.43
N CYS A 118 -3.17 3.45 -2.31
CA CYS A 118 -2.37 3.04 -3.44
C CYS A 118 -3.10 3.29 -4.74
N TYR A 119 -2.37 3.68 -5.77
CA TYR A 119 -2.96 3.88 -7.09
C TYR A 119 -2.09 3.32 -8.22
N ASP A 120 -2.75 2.85 -9.27
CA ASP A 120 -2.17 2.52 -10.56
C ASP A 120 -2.82 3.42 -11.62
N ILE A 121 -2.15 4.54 -11.91
CA ILE A 121 -2.61 5.58 -12.83
C ILE A 121 -1.57 5.71 -13.95
N ARG A 122 -1.99 5.43 -15.18
CA ARG A 122 -1.09 5.40 -16.35
C ARG A 122 -0.82 6.79 -16.93
N GLU A 123 -1.82 7.66 -16.95
CA GLU A 123 -1.72 8.97 -17.60
C GLU A 123 -1.06 10.01 -16.69
N LYS A 124 -0.05 10.72 -17.21
CA LYS A 124 0.83 11.60 -16.43
C LYS A 124 0.11 12.83 -15.89
N LYS A 125 -0.80 13.45 -16.64
CA LYS A 125 -1.54 14.65 -16.19
C LYS A 125 -2.55 14.30 -15.08
N ARG A 126 -3.31 13.20 -15.20
CA ARG A 126 -4.19 12.66 -14.15
C ARG A 126 -3.38 12.34 -12.90
N LEU A 127 -2.27 11.63 -13.05
CA LEU A 127 -1.37 11.32 -11.95
C LEU A 127 -0.94 12.61 -11.22
N GLN A 128 -0.51 13.65 -11.94
CA GLN A 128 -0.13 14.92 -11.32
C GLN A 128 -1.29 15.61 -10.57
N ARG A 129 -2.52 15.58 -11.12
CA ARG A 129 -3.69 16.15 -10.45
C ARG A 129 -4.03 15.38 -9.17
N ILE A 130 -4.06 14.06 -9.23
CA ILE A 130 -4.32 13.19 -8.07
C ILE A 130 -3.22 13.36 -7.02
N GLN A 131 -1.94 13.44 -7.40
CA GLN A 131 -0.84 13.70 -6.47
C GLN A 131 -1.02 15.03 -5.74
N ARG A 132 -1.43 16.10 -6.43
CA ARG A 132 -1.72 17.40 -5.79
C ARG A 132 -2.89 17.35 -4.81
N LEU A 133 -3.90 16.53 -5.08
CA LEU A 133 -5.01 16.30 -4.15
C LEU A 133 -4.52 15.55 -2.90
N MET A 134 -3.79 14.44 -3.10
CA MET A 134 -3.23 13.62 -2.01
C MET A 134 -2.31 14.44 -1.11
N ALA A 135 -1.41 15.23 -1.69
CA ALA A 135 -0.42 16.07 -1.00
C ALA A 135 -0.99 16.94 0.11
N LYS A 136 -2.26 17.38 -0.03
CA LYS A 136 -2.90 18.28 0.93
C LYS A 136 -3.28 17.60 2.24
N ARG A 137 -3.46 16.28 2.24
CA ARG A 137 -4.11 15.53 3.34
C ARG A 137 -3.42 14.22 3.70
N THR A 138 -2.35 13.84 3.01
CA THR A 138 -1.67 12.56 3.18
C THR A 138 -0.14 12.74 3.26
N LEU A 139 0.53 11.72 3.76
CA LEU A 139 1.97 11.58 3.73
C LEU A 139 2.38 10.76 2.51
N TYR A 140 3.24 11.32 1.66
CA TYR A 140 3.85 10.55 0.58
C TYR A 140 4.83 9.51 1.15
N LEU A 141 4.72 8.26 0.67
CA LEU A 141 5.66 7.18 1.02
C LEU A 141 6.49 6.73 -0.19
N GLN A 142 5.82 6.49 -1.32
CA GLN A 142 6.41 6.05 -2.60
C GLN A 142 5.61 6.64 -3.76
N ARG A 143 6.10 6.52 -5.00
CA ARG A 143 5.47 7.12 -6.21
C ARG A 143 3.97 6.91 -6.31
N SER A 144 3.48 5.77 -5.85
CA SER A 144 2.07 5.36 -5.91
C SER A 144 1.46 5.00 -4.55
N VAL A 145 2.10 5.40 -3.44
CA VAL A 145 1.69 4.99 -2.10
C VAL A 145 1.71 6.17 -1.13
N TYR A 146 0.57 6.39 -0.47
CA TYR A 146 0.36 7.47 0.49
C TYR A 146 -0.23 6.92 1.79
N LEU A 147 0.10 7.58 2.90
CA LEU A 147 -0.48 7.30 4.21
C LEU A 147 -1.43 8.44 4.60
N TYR A 148 -2.69 8.11 4.81
CA TYR A 148 -3.68 8.98 5.40
C TYR A 148 -3.86 8.66 6.89
N ARG A 149 -3.95 9.69 7.72
CA ARG A 149 -4.30 9.59 9.14
C ARG A 149 -5.35 10.65 9.47
N GLY A 150 -6.53 10.23 9.89
CA GLY A 150 -7.58 11.19 10.22
C GLY A 150 -8.98 10.60 10.24
N LYS A 151 -9.97 11.49 10.17
CA LYS A 151 -11.40 11.17 10.19
C LYS A 151 -11.83 10.56 8.86
N GLY A 152 -12.60 9.47 8.89
CA GLY A 152 -13.02 8.79 7.67
C GLY A 152 -13.90 9.63 6.74
N ASN A 153 -14.70 10.59 7.24
CA ASN A 153 -15.44 11.52 6.38
C ASN A 153 -14.51 12.43 5.55
N ALA A 154 -13.42 12.91 6.14
CA ALA A 154 -12.43 13.71 5.42
C ALA A 154 -11.63 12.86 4.41
N LEU A 155 -11.45 11.55 4.67
CA LEU A 155 -10.94 10.61 3.69
C LEU A 155 -11.94 10.41 2.55
N LEU A 156 -13.23 10.22 2.84
CA LEU A 156 -14.27 10.10 1.81
C LEU A 156 -14.31 11.33 0.89
N THR A 157 -14.31 12.55 1.43
CA THR A 157 -14.23 13.78 0.61
C THR A 157 -12.96 13.84 -0.26
N LEU A 158 -11.82 13.35 0.26
CA LEU A 158 -10.61 13.24 -0.54
C LEU A 158 -10.78 12.22 -1.67
N LEU A 159 -11.35 11.05 -1.38
CA LEU A 159 -11.59 9.99 -2.35
C LEU A 159 -12.59 10.46 -3.42
N GLU A 160 -13.66 11.17 -3.06
CA GLU A 160 -14.59 11.78 -4.03
C GLU A 160 -13.87 12.70 -5.02
N ALA A 161 -13.01 13.60 -4.53
CA ALA A 161 -12.20 14.49 -5.37
C ALA A 161 -11.18 13.72 -6.23
N VAL A 162 -10.67 12.59 -5.75
CA VAL A 162 -9.82 11.71 -6.57
C VAL A 162 -10.65 11.02 -7.64
N GLY A 163 -11.86 10.55 -7.31
CA GLY A 163 -12.79 9.90 -8.22
C GLY A 163 -13.19 10.78 -9.40
N THR A 164 -13.35 12.10 -9.19
CA THR A 164 -13.63 13.04 -10.29
C THR A 164 -12.48 13.17 -11.30
N GLU A 165 -11.27 12.79 -10.91
CA GLU A 165 -10.08 12.85 -11.75
C GLU A 165 -9.73 11.52 -12.41
N MET A 166 -10.31 10.41 -11.93
CA MET A 166 -10.00 9.05 -12.40
C MET A 166 -10.75 8.69 -13.69
N GLN A 167 -10.23 7.69 -14.40
CA GLN A 167 -10.89 7.04 -15.55
C GLN A 167 -11.07 5.53 -15.30
N ASP A 168 -11.88 4.85 -16.12
CA ASP A 168 -12.26 3.44 -15.93
C ASP A 168 -11.08 2.44 -15.93
N ASP A 169 -9.91 2.87 -16.40
CA ASP A 169 -8.67 2.10 -16.40
C ASP A 169 -7.77 2.39 -15.18
N ASP A 170 -8.11 3.37 -14.35
CA ASP A 170 -7.44 3.66 -13.09
C ASP A 170 -7.87 2.69 -12.00
N ASP A 171 -6.90 2.28 -11.18
CA ASP A 171 -7.16 1.47 -9.99
C ASP A 171 -6.64 2.18 -8.74
N VAL A 172 -7.56 2.57 -7.85
CA VAL A 172 -7.23 3.17 -6.54
C VAL A 172 -7.73 2.24 -5.45
N ARG A 173 -6.81 1.80 -4.60
CA ARG A 173 -7.08 0.89 -3.47
C ARG A 173 -6.75 1.58 -2.15
N ILE A 174 -7.60 1.33 -1.15
CA ILE A 174 -7.47 1.87 0.20
C ILE A 174 -7.36 0.69 1.15
N TYR A 175 -6.27 0.63 1.90
CA TYR A 175 -5.99 -0.43 2.84
C TYR A 175 -6.08 0.10 4.27
N ASN A 176 -6.91 -0.53 5.09
CA ASN A 176 -7.00 -0.18 6.51
C ASN A 176 -5.80 -0.78 7.27
N LEU A 177 -5.06 0.06 7.98
CA LEU A 177 -3.94 -0.37 8.82
C LEU A 177 -4.43 -0.58 10.26
N ILE A 178 -3.92 -1.62 10.93
CA ILE A 178 -4.18 -1.79 12.38
C ILE A 178 -3.59 -0.59 13.11
N HIS A 179 -2.32 -0.30 12.82
CA HIS A 179 -1.60 0.87 13.26
C HIS A 179 -0.49 1.21 12.25
N VAL A 180 -0.09 2.49 12.15
CA VAL A 180 1.12 2.88 11.37
C VAL A 180 2.39 2.14 11.77
N ARG A 181 2.49 1.63 13.01
CA ARG A 181 3.64 0.82 13.46
C ARG A 181 3.71 -0.57 12.82
N ASP A 182 2.67 -1.00 12.11
CA ASP A 182 2.62 -2.27 11.40
C ASP A 182 3.04 -2.11 9.92
N MET A 183 3.72 -1.01 9.62
CA MET A 183 4.35 -0.68 8.34
C MET A 183 5.86 -0.60 8.53
N TRP A 184 6.64 -1.19 7.62
CA TRP A 184 8.10 -1.10 7.62
C TRP A 184 8.68 -1.14 6.20
N PHE A 185 9.82 -0.50 6.01
CA PHE A 185 10.57 -0.53 4.74
C PHE A 185 11.66 -1.60 4.80
N LEU A 186 11.83 -2.38 3.73
CA LEU A 186 12.95 -3.32 3.56
C LEU A 186 14.21 -2.62 3.00
N SER A 187 14.00 -1.44 2.42
CA SER A 187 14.97 -0.61 1.72
C SER A 187 15.19 0.72 2.45
N HIS A 188 16.38 0.90 3.04
CA HIS A 188 16.78 2.11 3.75
C HIS A 188 15.97 2.52 4.97
N GLU A 189 16.61 3.36 5.79
CA GLU A 189 16.02 3.85 7.01
C GLU A 189 14.86 4.83 6.67
N LYS A 190 15.05 5.94 5.94
CA LYS A 190 14.05 7.03 5.91
C LYS A 190 13.11 7.06 4.68
N PRO A 191 11.79 7.32 4.85
CA PRO A 191 10.91 7.64 3.73
C PRO A 191 11.34 8.95 3.07
N VAL A 192 11.39 8.98 1.73
CA VAL A 192 11.77 10.18 0.97
C VAL A 192 10.53 10.97 0.59
N VAL A 193 10.50 12.24 0.96
CA VAL A 193 9.45 13.20 0.60
C VAL A 193 9.75 13.75 -0.81
N PRO A 194 8.81 13.81 -1.77
CA PRO A 194 9.06 14.37 -3.09
C PRO A 194 9.23 15.89 -2.98
N GLU A 195 10.14 16.46 -3.76
CA GLU A 195 10.53 17.88 -3.74
C GLU A 195 9.37 18.88 -3.85
N ILE A 196 8.21 18.47 -4.38
CA ILE A 196 6.99 19.29 -4.46
C ILE A 196 6.42 19.66 -3.05
N HIS A 197 6.94 19.08 -1.96
CA HIS A 197 6.25 19.05 -0.64
C HIS A 197 7.04 19.66 0.53
N SER A 198 8.00 20.56 0.27
CA SER A 198 9.02 20.93 1.26
C SER A 198 8.55 21.76 2.46
N GLN A 199 7.38 22.43 2.45
CA GLN A 199 7.09 23.42 3.50
C GLN A 199 6.03 23.03 4.54
N LYS A 200 5.23 21.97 4.35
CA LYS A 200 4.14 21.59 5.30
C LYS A 200 4.28 20.20 5.93
N THR A 201 5.16 19.36 5.40
CA THR A 201 5.30 17.92 5.76
C THR A 201 6.09 17.69 7.06
N GLU A 202 6.91 18.66 7.48
CA GLU A 202 7.76 18.53 8.68
C GLU A 202 6.97 18.38 9.99
N LEU A 203 5.75 18.91 10.08
CA LEU A 203 4.96 18.87 11.31
C LEU A 203 4.36 17.49 11.60
N ILE A 204 4.05 16.71 10.55
CA ILE A 204 3.44 15.38 10.67
C ILE A 204 4.53 14.29 10.81
N ALA A 205 5.68 14.48 10.17
CA ALA A 205 6.84 13.57 10.26
C ALA A 205 7.40 13.43 11.70
N LYS A 206 7.33 14.49 12.51
CA LYS A 206 7.91 14.53 13.86
C LYS A 206 7.20 13.65 14.91
N ARG A 207 5.93 13.27 14.70
CA ARG A 207 5.12 12.55 15.71
C ARG A 207 5.02 11.02 15.55
N GLY A 208 5.46 10.43 14.42
CA GLY A 208 5.25 9.00 14.15
C GLY A 208 6.45 8.19 13.66
N ILE A 209 7.51 8.85 13.19
CA ILE A 209 8.59 8.18 12.44
C ILE A 209 9.70 7.61 13.36
N LYS A 210 10.00 8.24 14.51
CA LYS A 210 11.06 7.76 15.43
C LYS A 210 10.83 6.33 15.94
N THR A 211 9.58 5.93 16.13
CA THR A 211 9.22 4.60 16.65
C THR A 211 9.27 3.49 15.59
N LEU A 212 9.11 3.83 14.31
CA LEU A 212 9.21 2.89 13.18
C LEU A 212 10.63 2.31 13.07
N PHE A 213 11.63 3.16 13.33
CA PHE A 213 13.06 2.82 13.28
C PHE A 213 13.52 1.84 14.34
N GLN A 214 13.06 2.04 15.58
CA GLN A 214 13.60 1.31 16.72
C GLN A 214 13.26 -0.18 16.68
N ARG A 215 12.13 -0.54 16.05
CA ARG A 215 11.66 -1.93 15.99
C ARG A 215 12.20 -2.70 14.79
N PHE A 216 12.63 -2.02 13.73
CA PHE A 216 13.36 -2.63 12.60
C PHE A 216 14.63 -3.34 13.09
N LYS A 217 15.39 -2.70 13.99
CA LYS A 217 16.57 -3.33 14.61
C LYS A 217 16.20 -4.58 15.42
N ASN A 218 15.08 -4.56 16.14
CA ASN A 218 14.69 -5.67 17.02
C ASN A 218 14.07 -6.88 16.28
N LEU A 219 13.57 -6.72 15.05
CA LEU A 219 12.93 -7.79 14.29
C LEU A 219 13.93 -8.60 13.43
N PHE A 220 15.07 -8.01 13.09
CA PHE A 220 16.07 -8.60 12.18
C PHE A 220 17.44 -8.91 12.83
N TYR A 221 17.71 -8.42 14.05
CA TYR A 221 18.97 -8.64 14.78
C TYR A 221 18.78 -9.35 16.13
N ARG A 222 17.87 -10.33 16.20
CA ARG A 222 17.83 -11.32 17.27
C ARG A 222 18.12 -12.69 16.71
#